data_AF-B6W6Z0-F1
#
_entry.id   AF-B6W6Z0-F1
#
_cell.length_a   1.000
_cell.length_b   1.000
_cell.length_c   1.000
_cell.angle_alpha   90.00
_cell.angle_beta   90.00
_cell.angle_gamma   90.00
#
_symmetry.space_group_name_H-M   'P 1'
#
loop_
_entity.id
_entity.type
_entity.pdbx_description
1 polymer ?
#
loop_
_entity_poly.entity_id
_entity_poly.type
_entity_poly.pdbx_seq_one_letter_code
_entity_poly.pdbx_strand_id
1 'polypeptide(L)' 'MNALESLVKKAGGEVVQKLAILAEGDAANRDDIIFLEKLPIFEI' A
#
# COMPACT_ATOMS: atom_id res chain seq x y z
N MET A 1 0.48 2.36 -4.92
CA MET A 1 -0.21 1.15 -5.45
C MET A 1 -1.23 1.50 -6.54
N ASN A 2 -1.12 2.70 -7.11
CA ASN A 2 -2.13 3.25 -8.00
C ASN A 2 -2.14 2.52 -9.36
N ALA A 3 -1.01 1.94 -9.77
CA ALA A 3 -0.91 1.17 -11.01
C ALA A 3 -1.74 -0.13 -10.96
N LEU A 4 -1.62 -0.90 -9.88
CA LEU A 4 -2.39 -2.14 -9.72
C LEU A 4 -3.89 -1.86 -9.60
N GLU A 5 -4.26 -0.85 -8.82
CA GLU A 5 -5.65 -0.40 -8.70
C GLU A 5 -6.23 0.06 -10.05
N SER A 6 -5.44 0.79 -10.84
CA SER A 6 -5.82 1.18 -12.20
C SER A 6 -6.03 -0.02 -13.12
N LEU A 7 -5.20 -1.07 -12.98
CA LEU A 7 -5.34 -2.30 -13.76
C LEU A 7 -6.60 -3.07 -13.36
N VAL A 8 -6.85 -3.23 -12.07
CA VAL A 8 -8.08 -3.88 -11.54
C VAL A 8 -9.32 -3.16 -12.06
N LYS A 9 -9.33 -1.83 -12.01
CA LYS A 9 -10.44 -1.02 -12.55
C LYS A 9 -10.64 -1.22 -14.05
N LYS A 10 -9.56 -1.29 -14.84
CA LYS A 10 -9.64 -1.58 -16.28
C LYS A 10 -10.17 -2.99 -16.57
N ALA A 11 -9.92 -3.93 -15.67
CA ALA A 11 -10.47 -5.29 -15.74
C ALA A 11 -11.92 -5.38 -15.24
N GLY A 12 -12.55 -4.27 -14.85
CA GLY A 12 -13.92 -4.23 -14.32
C GLY A 12 -14.03 -4.61 -12.85
N GLY A 13 -12.91 -4.71 -12.13
CA GLY A 13 -12.88 -5.01 -10.70
C GLY A 13 -12.83 -3.75 -9.83
N GLU A 14 -13.11 -3.95 -8.55
CA GLU A 14 -13.01 -2.93 -7.49
C GLU A 14 -11.99 -3.37 -6.44
N VAL A 15 -11.08 -2.47 -6.06
CA VAL A 15 -10.15 -2.71 -4.96
C VAL A 15 -10.83 -2.30 -3.66
N VAL A 16 -11.28 -3.29 -2.88
CA VAL A 16 -11.97 -3.04 -1.61
C VAL A 16 -11.03 -2.82 -0.43
N GLN A 17 -9.78 -3.28 -0.51
CA GLN A 17 -8.77 -3.12 0.54
C GLN A 17 -7.35 -3.20 -0.04
N LYS A 18 -6.41 -2.44 0.54
CA LYS A 18 -4.97 -2.54 0.26
C LYS A 18 -4.27 -3.07 1.51
N LEU A 19 -3.45 -4.12 1.34
CA LEU A 19 -2.72 -4.79 2.42
C LEU A 19 -1.23 -4.86 2.09
N ALA A 20 -0.37 -4.70 3.09
CA ALA A 20 1.06 -4.96 3.02
C ALA A 20 1.56 -5.59 4.34
N ILE A 21 2.72 -6.23 4.32
CA ILE A 21 3.32 -6.75 5.56
C ILE A 21 3.96 -5.60 6.33
N LEU A 22 4.81 -4.81 5.67
CA LEU A 22 5.52 -3.68 6.27
C LEU A 22 5.28 -2.39 5.47
N ALA A 23 5.29 -1.24 6.14
CA ALA A 23 5.19 0.07 5.51
C ALA A 23 6.48 0.88 5.70
N GLU A 24 7.14 1.24 4.60
CA GLU A 24 8.37 2.04 4.58
C GLU A 24 8.08 3.53 4.34
N GLY A 25 8.71 4.40 5.12
CA GLY A 25 8.65 5.85 4.93
C GLY A 25 7.20 6.38 4.84
N ASP A 26 6.90 7.11 3.78
CA ASP A 26 5.59 7.71 3.54
C ASP A 26 4.45 6.70 3.42
N ALA A 27 4.74 5.43 3.11
CA ALA A 27 3.71 4.39 3.10
C ALA A 27 3.09 4.18 4.49
N ALA A 28 3.85 4.48 5.55
CA ALA A 28 3.39 4.37 6.93
C ALA A 28 2.48 5.53 7.38
N ASN A 29 2.36 6.58 6.55
CA ASN A 29 1.51 7.75 6.80
C ASN A 29 0.21 7.71 5.97
N ARG A 30 -0.04 6.60 5.27
CA ARG A 30 -1.21 6.44 4.41
C ARG A 30 -2.35 5.75 5.17
N ASP A 31 -3.52 6.37 5.14
CA ASP A 31 -4.74 5.82 5.75
C ASP A 31 -5.46 4.80 4.85
N ASP A 32 -5.05 4.70 3.58
CA ASP A 32 -5.68 3.84 2.56
C ASP A 32 -5.04 2.45 2.44
N ILE A 33 -4.16 2.07 3.37
CA ILE A 33 -3.46 0.77 3.39
C ILE A 33 -3.36 0.24 4.82
N ILE A 34 -3.66 -1.04 5.00
CA ILE A 34 -3.42 -1.73 6.27
C ILE A 34 -2.09 -2.46 6.17
N PHE A 35 -1.25 -2.30 7.18
CA PHE A 35 0.03 -2.98 7.30
C PHE A 35 0.22 -3.49 8.73
N LEU A 36 1.10 -4.48 8.90
CA LEU A 36 1.34 -5.07 10.22
C LEU A 36 2.28 -4.20 11.05
N GLU A 37 3.38 -3.73 10.46
CA GLU A 37 4.38 -2.91 11.15
C GLU A 37 5.06 -1.90 10.22
N LYS A 38 5.71 -0.87 10.78
CA LYS A 38 6.55 0.05 10.00
C LYS A 38 7.91 -0.58 9.72
N LEU A 39 8.45 -0.39 8.52
CA LEU A 39 9.83 -0.78 8.22
C LEU A 39 10.78 0.21 8.92
N PRO A 40 11.76 -0.27 9.70
CA PRO A 40 12.78 0.61 10.27
C PRO A 40 13.61 1.22 9.14
N ILE A 41 13.72 2.55 9.13
CA ILE A 41 14.60 3.25 8.20
C ILE A 41 16.02 3.15 8.73
N PHE A 42 16.92 2.59 7.92
CA PHE A 42 18.35 2.59 8.22
C PHE A 42 18.92 3.94 7.77
N GLU A 43 19.45 4.72 8.71
CA GLU A 43 20.30 5.88 8.36
C GLU A 43 21.66 5.35 7.88
N ILE A 44 22.17 5.92 6.78
CA ILE A 44 23.52 5.63 6.25
C ILE A 44 24.53 6.55 6.93
#